data_AF-M5TTR8-F1
#
_entry.id   AF-M5TTR8-F1
#
_cell.length_a   1.000
_cell.length_b   1.000
_cell.length_c   1.000
_cell.angle_alpha   90.00
_cell.angle_beta   90.00
_cell.angle_gamma   90.00
#
_symmetry.space_group_name_H-M   'P 1'
#
loop_
_entity.id
_entity.type
_entity.pdbx_description
1 polymer ?
#
loop_
_entity_poly.entity_id
_entity_poly.type
_entity_poly.pdbx_seq_one_letter_code
_entity_poly.pdbx_strand_id
1 'polypeptide(L)'
;MLLFLAAFGLVAWAVHVAITGRIPTWSRLLYFAALTGSVIAAYFTTFHYTYLANANTRIHGWPVPTVVFQRDGLGKPWLDFVGPTVILAYPMNLVLFAFVPALMVLVVFWIREHPQMTSIDATAPTEAQSVNKQGISDSTNPYHPPLDT
;
A
#
# COMPACT_ATOMS: atom_id res chain seq x y z
N MET A 1 18.78 4.08 12.45
CA MET A 1 19.05 2.66 12.19
C MET A 1 17.85 1.76 12.46
N LEU A 2 17.25 1.79 13.66
CA LEU A 2 16.06 0.97 13.96
C LEU A 2 14.90 1.17 12.96
N LEU A 3 14.57 2.43 12.63
CA LEU A 3 13.52 2.73 11.63
C LEU A 3 13.81 2.15 10.24
N PHE A 4 15.08 2.18 9.81
CA PHE A 4 15.49 1.61 8.52
C PHE A 4 15.32 0.08 8.52
N LEU A 5 15.73 -0.59 9.60
CA LEU A 5 15.55 -2.04 9.74
C LEU A 5 14.07 -2.42 9.78
N ALA A 6 13.24 -1.64 10.47
CA ALA A 6 11.80 -1.84 10.50
C ALA A 6 11.16 -1.66 9.10
N ALA A 7 11.53 -0.60 8.38
CA ALA A 7 11.06 -0.37 7.01
C ALA A 7 11.52 -1.47 6.05
N PHE A 8 12.78 -1.93 6.18
CA PHE A 8 13.30 -3.06 5.42
C PHE A 8 12.52 -4.34 5.70
N GLY A 9 12.27 -4.65 6.98
CA GLY A 9 11.45 -5.80 7.39
C GLY A 9 10.02 -5.72 6.83
N LEU A 10 9.42 -4.53 6.81
CA LEU A 10 8.09 -4.30 6.24
C LEU A 10 8.07 -4.54 4.72
N VAL A 11 9.08 -4.06 3.99
CA VAL A 11 9.22 -4.32 2.54
C VAL A 11 9.41 -5.82 2.30
N ALA A 12 10.26 -6.49 3.07
CA ALA A 12 10.47 -7.94 2.96
C ALA A 12 9.19 -8.73 3.25
N TRP A 13 8.43 -8.34 4.26
CA TRP A 13 7.10 -8.90 4.54
C TRP A 13 6.16 -8.68 3.34
N ALA A 14 6.05 -7.45 2.84
CA ALA A 14 5.17 -7.15 1.70
C ALA A 14 5.51 -8.00 0.47
N VAL A 15 6.80 -8.23 0.18
CA VAL A 15 7.24 -9.16 -0.87
C VAL A 15 6.76 -10.57 -0.56
N HIS A 16 6.95 -11.06 0.67
CA HIS A 16 6.47 -12.38 1.07
C HIS A 16 4.96 -12.53 0.86
N VAL A 17 4.16 -11.60 1.38
CA VAL A 17 2.70 -11.56 1.19
C VAL A 17 2.30 -11.46 -0.27
N ALA A 18 3.03 -10.70 -1.08
CA ALA A 18 2.73 -10.60 -2.50
C ALA A 18 2.94 -11.95 -3.23
N ILE A 19 3.90 -12.75 -2.78
CA ILE A 19 4.23 -14.06 -3.38
C ILE A 19 3.30 -15.15 -2.86
N THR A 20 3.09 -15.24 -1.54
CA THR A 20 2.41 -16.37 -0.87
C THR A 20 0.96 -16.06 -0.47
N GLY A 21 0.62 -14.78 -0.30
CA GLY A 21 -0.67 -14.34 0.20
C GLY A 21 -1.79 -14.39 -0.84
N ARG A 22 -3.04 -14.44 -0.36
CA ARG A 22 -4.26 -14.43 -1.19
C ARG A 22 -4.66 -13.01 -1.63
N ILE A 23 -3.74 -12.30 -2.28
CA ILE A 23 -3.98 -10.96 -2.85
C ILE A 23 -4.47 -11.04 -4.30
N PRO A 24 -5.22 -10.04 -4.80
CA PRO A 24 -5.68 -10.05 -6.18
C PRO A 24 -4.50 -9.88 -7.14
N THR A 25 -4.54 -10.60 -8.26
CA THR A 25 -3.48 -10.62 -9.28
C THR A 25 -3.12 -9.23 -9.79
N TRP A 26 -4.09 -8.32 -9.92
CA TRP A 26 -3.83 -6.94 -10.34
C TRP A 26 -3.04 -6.14 -9.30
N SER A 27 -3.38 -6.27 -8.01
CA SER A 27 -2.61 -5.64 -6.93
C SER A 27 -1.19 -6.19 -6.87
N ARG A 28 -1.02 -7.50 -7.05
CA ARG A 28 0.29 -8.14 -7.16
C ARG A 28 1.11 -7.59 -8.33
N LEU A 29 0.49 -7.46 -9.50
CA LEU A 29 1.15 -6.94 -10.70
C LEU A 29 1.58 -5.49 -10.50
N LEU A 30 0.69 -4.65 -9.97
CA LEU A 30 0.99 -3.26 -9.64
C LEU A 30 2.13 -3.16 -8.62
N TYR A 31 2.15 -4.03 -7.62
CA TYR A 31 3.22 -4.03 -6.63
C TYR A 31 4.59 -4.32 -7.25
N PHE A 32 4.70 -5.37 -8.06
CA PHE A 32 5.97 -5.70 -8.70
C PHE A 32 6.39 -4.64 -9.74
N ALA A 33 5.43 -4.06 -10.46
CA ALA A 33 5.70 -2.94 -11.35
C ALA A 33 6.23 -1.73 -10.57
N ALA A 34 5.57 -1.38 -9.46
CA ALA A 34 6.00 -0.30 -8.58
C ALA A 34 7.36 -0.60 -7.93
N LEU A 35 7.63 -1.83 -7.50
CA LEU A 35 8.91 -2.24 -6.91
C LEU A 35 10.05 -2.12 -7.94
N THR A 36 9.80 -2.52 -9.18
CA THR A 36 10.74 -2.33 -10.29
C THR A 36 10.98 -0.84 -10.53
N GLY A 37 9.90 -0.04 -10.53
CA GLY A 37 9.98 1.41 -10.58
C GLY A 37 10.80 2.01 -9.44
N SER A 38 10.65 1.50 -8.20
CA SER A 38 11.42 1.91 -7.03
C SER A 38 12.91 1.61 -7.18
N VAL A 39 13.28 0.47 -7.76
CA VAL A 39 14.69 0.12 -8.06
C VAL A 39 15.28 1.11 -9.07
N ILE A 40 14.55 1.37 -10.16
CA ILE A 40 14.98 2.31 -11.20
C ILE A 40 15.10 3.72 -10.60
N ALA A 41 14.07 4.18 -9.90
CA ALA A 41 14.05 5.48 -9.24
C ALA A 41 15.21 5.61 -8.25
N ALA A 42 15.43 4.62 -7.38
CA ALA A 42 16.55 4.61 -6.43
C ALA A 42 17.89 4.70 -7.15
N TYR A 43 18.09 3.98 -8.26
CA TYR A 43 19.33 4.05 -9.04
C TYR A 43 19.57 5.46 -9.61
N PHE A 44 18.59 6.01 -10.34
CA PHE A 44 18.72 7.33 -10.96
C PHE A 44 18.89 8.44 -9.91
N THR A 45 18.09 8.40 -8.85
CA THR A 45 18.13 9.41 -7.79
C THR A 45 19.38 9.32 -6.93
N THR A 46 19.96 8.13 -6.73
CA THR A 46 21.18 7.96 -5.93
C THR A 46 22.46 8.33 -6.69
N PHE A 47 22.55 7.95 -7.97
CA PHE A 47 23.80 8.04 -8.73
C PHE A 47 23.81 9.15 -9.78
N HIS A 48 22.67 9.58 -10.28
CA HIS A 48 22.60 10.51 -11.42
C HIS A 48 21.95 11.84 -11.05
N TYR A 49 21.15 11.87 -10.00
CA TYR A 49 20.57 13.11 -9.50
C TYR A 49 21.60 13.91 -8.71
N THR A 50 21.78 15.16 -9.13
CA THR A 50 22.70 16.10 -8.52
C THR A 50 22.04 17.47 -8.48
N TYR A 51 22.16 18.16 -7.37
CA TYR A 51 21.60 19.50 -7.21
C TYR A 51 22.52 20.41 -6.39
N LEU A 52 22.39 21.71 -6.60
CA LEU A 52 23.12 22.73 -5.84
C LEU A 52 22.24 23.18 -4.67
N ALA A 53 22.67 22.90 -3.45
CA ALA A 53 21.98 23.38 -2.25
C ALA A 53 22.26 24.87 -2.01
N ASN A 54 23.46 25.32 -2.35
CA ASN A 54 23.82 26.73 -2.43
C ASN A 54 24.94 26.90 -3.49
N ALA A 55 25.40 28.13 -3.71
CA ALA A 55 26.47 28.41 -4.69
C ALA A 55 27.77 27.65 -4.41
N ASN A 56 28.00 27.16 -3.19
CA ASN A 56 29.23 26.52 -2.73
C ASN A 56 29.03 25.06 -2.27
N THR A 57 27.83 24.50 -2.40
CA THR A 57 27.48 23.16 -1.91
C THR A 57 26.69 22.44 -2.99
N ARG A 58 27.27 21.34 -3.47
CA ARG A 58 26.67 20.45 -4.47
C ARG A 58 26.43 19.10 -3.82
N ILE A 59 25.21 18.57 -3.96
CA ILE A 59 24.80 17.31 -3.37
C ILE A 59 24.49 16.33 -4.48
N HIS A 60 25.03 15.12 -4.35
CA HIS A 60 24.72 13.97 -5.20
C HIS A 60 23.86 13.00 -4.41
N GLY A 61 22.82 12.47 -5.05
CA GLY A 61 21.89 11.56 -4.39
C GLY A 61 20.69 12.27 -3.79
N TRP A 62 19.52 11.63 -3.88
CA TRP A 62 18.29 12.04 -3.21
C TRP A 62 17.39 10.80 -2.98
N PRO A 63 16.61 10.71 -1.89
CA PRO A 63 16.58 11.60 -0.72
C PRO A 63 17.78 11.44 0.22
N VAL A 64 18.43 10.28 0.26
CA VAL A 64 19.68 10.08 1.00
C VAL A 64 20.85 10.44 0.10
N PRO A 65 21.67 11.45 0.45
CA PRO A 65 22.80 11.87 -0.36
C PRO A 65 23.94 10.85 -0.29
N THR A 66 24.57 10.60 -1.43
CA THR A 66 25.78 9.80 -1.56
C THR A 66 27.01 10.62 -1.24
N VAL A 67 27.14 11.78 -1.86
CA VAL A 67 28.32 12.64 -1.75
C VAL A 67 27.89 14.09 -1.62
N VAL A 68 28.59 14.82 -0.75
CA VAL A 68 28.42 16.27 -0.60
C VAL A 68 29.74 16.93 -0.96
N PHE A 69 29.71 17.81 -1.95
CA PHE A 69 30.84 18.62 -2.36
C PHE A 69 30.67 20.02 -1.77
N GLN A 70 31.70 20.52 -1.11
CA GLN A 70 31.73 21.89 -0.58
C GLN A 70 32.93 22.64 -1.16
N ARG A 71 32.82 23.96 -1.31
CA ARG A 71 33.96 24.81 -1.70
C ARG A 71 34.02 26.07 -0.84
N ASP A 72 35.23 26.55 -0.57
CA ASP A 72 35.45 27.74 0.27
C ASP A 72 35.10 29.07 -0.43
N GLY A 73 34.75 29.06 -1.72
CA GLY A 73 34.37 30.26 -2.46
C GLY A 73 34.16 30.04 -3.96
N LEU A 74 33.55 31.04 -4.62
CA LEU A 74 33.37 31.06 -6.08
C LEU A 74 34.74 31.01 -6.77
N GLY A 75 34.99 29.95 -7.55
CA GLY A 75 36.23 29.75 -8.31
C GLY A 75 37.30 28.90 -7.62
N LYS A 76 37.08 28.44 -6.37
CA LYS A 76 37.93 27.45 -5.72
C LYS A 76 37.53 26.02 -6.12
N PRO A 77 38.49 25.05 -6.12
CA PRO A 77 38.18 23.65 -6.38
C PRO A 77 37.17 23.10 -5.35
N TRP A 78 36.38 22.13 -5.78
CA TRP A 78 35.48 21.41 -4.88
C TRP A 78 36.31 20.54 -3.92
N LEU A 79 36.01 20.63 -2.62
CA LEU A 79 36.45 19.67 -1.63
C LEU A 79 35.42 18.55 -1.56
N ASP A 80 35.90 17.34 -1.82
CA ASP A 80 35.09 16.13 -1.87
C ASP A 80 34.92 15.58 -0.46
N PHE A 81 33.72 15.74 0.14
CA PHE A 81 33.38 15.03 1.37
C PHE A 81 32.63 13.74 1.00
N VAL A 82 33.38 12.66 0.91
CA VAL A 82 32.86 11.30 0.75
C VAL A 82 32.45 10.77 2.13
N GLY A 83 31.18 10.87 2.46
CA GLY A 83 30.65 10.31 3.70
C GLY A 83 30.60 8.78 3.68
N PRO A 84 30.58 8.10 4.85
CA PRO A 84 30.40 6.65 4.95
C PRO A 84 29.04 6.19 4.37
N THR A 85 28.13 7.12 4.12
CA THR A 85 26.82 6.90 3.51
C THR A 85 26.89 6.49 2.04
N VAL A 86 28.03 6.59 1.34
CA VAL A 86 28.12 6.17 -0.08
C VAL A 86 27.65 4.74 -0.30
N ILE A 87 28.03 3.80 0.58
CA ILE A 87 27.68 2.38 0.44
C ILE A 87 26.21 2.14 0.83
N LEU A 88 25.70 2.91 1.79
CA LEU A 88 24.37 2.73 2.38
C LEU A 88 23.28 3.57 1.70
N ALA A 89 23.62 4.59 0.92
CA ALA A 89 22.66 5.49 0.32
C ALA A 89 21.74 4.77 -0.67
N TYR A 90 22.29 3.85 -1.48
CA TYR A 90 21.47 3.05 -2.40
C TYR A 90 20.44 2.17 -1.68
N PRO A 91 20.81 1.29 -0.72
CA PRO A 91 19.83 0.49 -0.01
C PRO A 91 18.84 1.34 0.81
N MET A 92 19.27 2.48 1.35
CA MET A 92 18.35 3.40 2.04
C MET A 92 17.33 4.02 1.10
N ASN A 93 17.76 4.53 -0.07
CA ASN A 93 16.86 5.10 -1.06
C ASN A 93 15.92 4.03 -1.63
N LEU A 94 16.41 2.83 -1.89
CA LEU A 94 15.58 1.71 -2.34
C LEU A 94 14.45 1.41 -1.34
N VAL A 95 14.78 1.29 -0.05
CA VAL A 95 13.76 1.04 0.99
C VAL A 95 12.76 2.19 1.05
N LEU A 96 13.21 3.45 0.96
CA LEU A 96 12.31 4.61 0.95
C LEU A 96 11.34 4.60 -0.24
N PHE A 97 11.82 4.31 -1.45
CA PHE A 97 10.97 4.22 -2.63
C PHE A 97 10.07 2.99 -2.64
N ALA A 98 10.50 1.87 -2.06
CA ALA A 98 9.73 0.64 -1.97
C ALA A 98 8.72 0.65 -0.81
N PHE A 99 8.86 1.57 0.15
CA PHE A 99 8.02 1.60 1.35
C PHE A 99 6.54 1.84 1.03
N VAL A 100 6.24 2.84 0.19
CA VAL A 100 4.86 3.18 -0.18
C VAL A 100 4.14 2.01 -0.88
N PRO A 101 4.68 1.40 -1.95
CA PRO A 101 4.03 0.26 -2.58
C PRO A 101 3.93 -0.95 -1.64
N ALA A 102 4.92 -1.16 -0.77
CA ALA A 102 4.87 -2.22 0.24
C ALA A 102 3.71 -2.02 1.23
N LEU A 103 3.54 -0.80 1.73
CA LEU A 103 2.44 -0.45 2.64
C LEU A 103 1.07 -0.67 1.96
N MET A 104 0.92 -0.23 0.71
CA MET A 104 -0.33 -0.40 -0.05
C MET A 104 -0.74 -1.88 -0.18
N VAL A 105 0.20 -2.76 -0.51
CA VAL A 105 -0.09 -4.20 -0.61
C VAL A 105 -0.47 -4.81 0.73
N LEU A 106 0.23 -4.44 1.80
CA LEU A 106 -0.09 -4.93 3.13
C LEU A 106 -1.47 -4.46 3.59
N VAL A 107 -1.88 -3.23 3.26
CA VAL A 107 -3.23 -2.72 3.53
C VAL A 107 -4.28 -3.52 2.74
N VAL A 108 -4.06 -3.77 1.45
CA VAL A 108 -4.97 -4.59 0.63
C VAL A 108 -5.09 -6.01 1.17
N PHE A 109 -3.98 -6.59 1.60
CA PHE A 109 -3.95 -7.90 2.24
C PHE A 109 -4.74 -7.91 3.55
N TRP A 110 -4.50 -6.93 4.43
CA TRP A 110 -5.19 -6.80 5.72
C TRP A 110 -6.72 -6.69 5.54
N ILE A 111 -7.18 -5.83 4.64
CA ILE A 111 -8.61 -5.65 4.36
C ILE A 111 -9.25 -6.96 3.88
N ARG A 112 -8.50 -7.80 3.16
CA ARG A 112 -8.98 -9.09 2.66
C ARG A 112 -8.98 -10.19 3.69
N GLU A 113 -8.02 -10.21 4.61
CA GLU A 113 -7.96 -11.20 5.68
C GLU A 113 -8.90 -10.89 6.83
N HIS A 114 -9.25 -9.62 7.03
CA HIS A 114 -10.22 -9.19 8.04
C HIS A 114 -11.52 -8.64 7.43
N PRO A 115 -12.37 -9.48 6.81
CA PRO A 115 -13.77 -9.15 6.60
C PRO A 115 -14.48 -9.20 7.97
N GLN A 116 -14.28 -8.20 8.82
CA GLN A 116 -15.05 -8.09 10.06
C GLN A 116 -16.47 -7.58 9.75
N MET A 117 -17.43 -8.50 9.88
CA MET A 117 -18.59 -8.35 10.77
C MET A 117 -19.23 -6.96 10.84
N THR A 118 -19.87 -6.53 9.76
CA THR A 118 -21.05 -5.65 9.86
C THR A 118 -22.30 -6.51 10.01
N SER A 119 -22.31 -7.43 10.98
CA SER A 119 -23.56 -7.98 11.51
C SER A 119 -23.97 -7.06 12.64
N ILE A 120 -24.69 -5.99 12.31
CA ILE A 120 -25.48 -5.29 13.32
C ILE A 120 -26.55 -6.30 13.74
N ASP A 121 -26.40 -6.82 14.96
CA ASP A 121 -27.46 -7.49 15.70
C ASP A 121 -28.72 -6.61 15.69
N ALA A 122 -29.65 -6.95 14.80
CA ALA A 122 -31.07 -6.69 14.97
C ALA A 122 -31.76 -8.03 15.27
N THR A 123 -31.38 -8.64 16.38
CA THR A 123 -32.30 -9.52 17.14
C THR A 123 -32.53 -8.81 18.47
N ALA A 124 -33.74 -8.66 18.98
CA ALA A 124 -34.62 -9.78 19.30
C ALA A 124 -36.08 -9.28 19.57
N PRO A 125 -37.00 -10.09 20.13
CA PRO A 125 -38.23 -10.52 19.47
C PRO A 125 -39.51 -10.02 20.19
N THR A 126 -40.65 -9.94 19.50
CA THR A 126 -41.94 -9.83 20.19
C THR A 126 -43.00 -10.68 19.48
N GLU A 127 -42.92 -11.99 19.66
CA GLU A 127 -44.13 -12.81 19.78
C GLU A 127 -44.89 -12.37 21.05
N ALA A 128 -45.88 -11.50 20.90
CA ALA A 128 -46.97 -11.32 21.87
C ALA A 128 -48.11 -10.46 21.31
N GLN A 129 -48.79 -10.90 20.25
CA GLN A 129 -50.20 -10.55 20.02
C GLN A 129 -50.95 -11.75 19.45
N SER A 130 -51.13 -12.76 20.30
CA SER A 130 -52.25 -13.67 20.18
C SER A 130 -53.54 -12.93 20.55
N VAL A 131 -54.60 -13.15 19.75
CA VAL A 131 -56.03 -12.98 20.10
C VAL A 131 -56.61 -11.55 20.06
N ASN A 132 -57.17 -11.13 18.92
CA ASN A 132 -58.52 -10.55 18.92
C ASN A 132 -59.22 -10.60 17.53
N LYS A 133 -60.13 -11.57 17.41
CA LYS A 133 -61.46 -11.54 16.77
C LYS A 133 -61.73 -10.80 15.44
N GLN A 134 -62.23 -11.63 14.52
CA GLN A 134 -63.45 -11.46 13.69
C GLN A 134 -63.47 -10.44 12.55
N GLY A 135 -63.62 -11.00 11.35
CA GLY A 135 -64.79 -10.72 10.52
C GLY A 135 -64.49 -10.38 9.06
N ILE A 136 -65.29 -10.98 8.17
CA ILE A 136 -65.68 -10.45 6.83
C ILE A 136 -64.60 -10.73 5.75
N SER A 137 -64.85 -11.30 4.58
CA SER A 137 -66.01 -11.89 3.90
C SER A 137 -65.48 -12.52 2.60
N ASP A 138 -66.26 -13.44 2.05
CA ASP A 138 -66.25 -13.98 0.68
C ASP A 138 -65.52 -13.18 -0.41
N SER A 139 -64.79 -13.88 -1.29
CA SER A 139 -65.27 -14.15 -2.66
C SER A 139 -64.24 -14.91 -3.52
N THR A 140 -64.62 -16.15 -3.87
CA THR A 140 -64.64 -16.73 -5.22
C THR A 140 -63.54 -16.33 -6.22
N ASN A 141 -62.68 -17.27 -6.59
CA ASN A 141 -61.97 -17.23 -7.87
C ASN A 141 -62.24 -18.53 -8.67
N PRO A 142 -63.02 -18.48 -9.77
CA PRO A 142 -63.28 -19.62 -10.64
C PRO A 142 -62.29 -19.67 -11.81
N TYR A 143 -62.23 -20.85 -12.46
CA TYR A 143 -61.53 -21.19 -13.72
C TYR A 143 -60.19 -21.93 -13.60
N HIS A 144 -60.30 -23.26 -13.70
CA HIS A 144 -59.31 -24.16 -14.29
C HIS A 144 -59.77 -24.54 -15.72
N PRO A 145 -58.90 -24.55 -16.73
CA PRO A 145 -59.10 -25.36 -17.93
C PRO A 145 -58.45 -26.75 -17.78
N PRO A 146 -58.98 -27.79 -18.45
CA PRO A 146 -58.44 -29.15 -18.38
C PRO A 146 -57.20 -29.31 -19.28
N LEU A 147 -56.23 -30.11 -18.82
CA LEU A 147 -55.10 -30.60 -19.62
C LEU A 147 -55.42 -32.01 -20.11
N ASP A 148 -55.21 -32.21 -21.41
CA ASP A 148 -55.31 -33.46 -22.16
C ASP A 148 -54.43 -34.57 -21.58
N THR A 149 -55.00 -35.78 -21.41
CA THR A 149 -54.58 -37.10 -21.96
C THR A 149 -55.41 -38.22 -21.35
#